data_AF-A0A954G328-F1
#
_entry.id   AF-A0A954G328-F1
#
_cell.length_a   1.000
_cell.length_b   1.000
_cell.length_c   1.000
_cell.angle_alpha   90.00
_cell.angle_beta   90.00
_cell.angle_gamma   90.00
#
_symmetry.space_group_name_H-M   'P 1'
#
loop_
_entity.id
_entity.type
_entity.pdbx_description
1 polymer ?
#
loop_
_entity_poly.entity_id
_entity_poly.type
_entity_poly.pdbx_seq_one_letter_code
_entity_poly.pdbx_strand_id
1 'polypeptide(L)'
;ILVQMKGDRLRGFSSIKFQSELKEGNQAQAVNPIQQISWLMTNIVGNVRTMLIVLTSLIIVVSGVGIFVSIYNSMSDRKREIAIMRALGAGRATVFAIILSESVLLCLGGGILGMLLGHGLVFIAAPIIEARSGLLIDPFAFSSTELILLPILVVLASLVGFIPAMTAYRTDVASTLSD
;
A
#
# COMPACT_ATOMS: atom_id res chain seq x y z
N ILE A 1 -40.63 -20.96 14.25
CA ILE A 1 -41.63 -22.01 13.95
C ILE A 1 -41.01 -22.93 12.91
N LEU A 2 -40.65 -24.17 13.30
CA LEU A 2 -40.01 -25.14 12.40
C LEU A 2 -41.10 -25.95 11.70
N VAL A 3 -41.20 -25.83 10.37
CA VAL A 3 -42.06 -26.68 9.54
C VAL A 3 -41.19 -27.70 8.83
N GLN A 4 -41.46 -28.96 9.14
CA GLN A 4 -40.77 -30.15 8.66
C GLN A 4 -41.28 -30.48 7.25
N MET A 5 -40.48 -30.23 6.21
CA MET A 5 -40.82 -30.57 4.82
C MET A 5 -40.20 -31.92 4.45
N LYS A 6 -41.03 -32.96 4.56
CA LYS A 6 -40.83 -34.27 3.94
C LYS A 6 -40.75 -34.09 2.42
N GLY A 7 -39.80 -34.80 1.81
CA GLY A 7 -39.33 -34.52 0.47
C GLY A 7 -40.40 -34.53 -0.60
N ASP A 8 -40.31 -33.55 -1.50
CA ASP A 8 -40.82 -33.65 -2.87
C ASP A 8 -39.93 -32.84 -3.82
N ARG A 9 -39.60 -33.49 -4.94
CA ARG A 9 -38.55 -33.13 -5.90
C ARG A 9 -38.95 -31.97 -6.84
N LEU A 10 -39.56 -30.91 -6.31
CA LEU A 10 -40.04 -29.77 -7.11
C LEU A 10 -39.67 -28.42 -6.46
N ARG A 11 -38.38 -28.26 -6.10
CA ARG A 11 -37.86 -27.08 -5.38
C ARG A 11 -37.57 -25.85 -6.26
N GLY A 12 -37.87 -25.88 -7.56
CA GLY A 12 -37.57 -24.77 -8.48
C GLY A 12 -38.69 -23.72 -8.60
N PHE A 13 -39.95 -24.10 -8.43
CA PHE A 13 -41.10 -23.24 -8.77
C PHE A 13 -41.80 -22.61 -7.56
N SER A 14 -41.51 -23.07 -6.34
CA SER A 14 -42.16 -22.54 -5.12
C SER A 14 -41.57 -21.21 -4.63
N SER A 15 -40.33 -20.87 -4.96
CA SER A 15 -39.72 -19.59 -4.55
C SER A 15 -40.24 -18.39 -5.32
N ILE A 16 -40.67 -18.60 -6.58
CA ILE A 16 -41.20 -17.53 -7.45
C ILE A 16 -42.60 -17.12 -7.00
N LYS A 17 -43.43 -18.05 -6.51
CA LYS A 17 -44.78 -17.73 -5.99
C LYS A 17 -44.76 -17.04 -4.62
N PHE A 18 -43.76 -17.31 -3.78
CA PHE A 18 -43.60 -16.61 -2.50
C PHE A 18 -43.27 -15.12 -2.67
N GLN A 19 -42.60 -14.72 -3.75
CA GLN A 19 -42.34 -13.30 -4.03
C GLN A 19 -43.57 -12.54 -4.52
N SER A 20 -44.52 -13.19 -5.21
CA SER A 20 -45.73 -12.54 -5.70
C SER A 20 -46.78 -12.35 -4.60
N GLU A 21 -46.89 -13.27 -3.65
CA GLU A 21 -47.86 -13.17 -2.55
C GLU A 21 -47.47 -12.09 -1.52
N LEU A 22 -46.17 -11.81 -1.34
CA LEU A 22 -45.70 -10.68 -0.51
C LEU A 22 -45.94 -9.31 -1.17
N LYS A 23 -46.23 -9.28 -2.47
CA LYS A 23 -46.44 -8.04 -3.24
C LYS A 23 -47.90 -7.56 -3.20
N GLU A 24 -48.84 -8.40 -2.78
CA GLU A 24 -50.28 -8.09 -2.72
C GLU A 24 -50.77 -7.60 -1.35
N GLY A 25 -49.95 -7.72 -0.30
CA GLY A 25 -50.24 -7.13 1.01
C GLY A 25 -49.78 -5.67 1.08
N ASN A 26 -50.71 -4.73 1.30
CA ASN A 26 -50.52 -3.27 1.43
C ASN A 26 -49.54 -2.79 2.54
N GLN A 27 -48.67 -3.65 3.09
CA GLN A 27 -47.78 -3.36 4.22
C GLN A 27 -46.39 -4.01 4.12
N ALA A 28 -46.04 -4.69 3.02
CA ALA A 28 -44.71 -5.30 2.87
C ALA A 28 -44.07 -4.94 1.53
N GLN A 29 -43.35 -3.82 1.49
CA GLN A 29 -42.41 -3.54 0.41
C GLN A 29 -41.10 -4.27 0.70
N ALA A 30 -40.70 -5.18 -0.20
CA ALA A 30 -39.33 -5.66 -0.28
C ALA A 30 -38.43 -4.50 -0.76
N VAL A 31 -38.03 -3.62 0.16
CA VAL A 31 -36.96 -2.67 -0.07
C VAL A 31 -35.69 -3.49 -0.26
N ASN A 32 -35.00 -3.31 -1.37
CA ASN A 32 -33.74 -3.98 -1.66
C ASN A 32 -32.60 -3.03 -1.26
N PRO A 33 -32.17 -2.99 0.02
CA PRO A 33 -31.22 -2.01 0.55
C PRO A 33 -29.83 -2.10 -0.11
N ILE A 34 -29.57 -3.17 -0.86
CA ILE A 34 -28.29 -3.45 -1.52
C ILE A 34 -27.93 -2.31 -2.48
N GLN A 35 -28.92 -1.74 -3.18
CA GLN A 35 -28.66 -0.65 -4.14
C GLN A 35 -28.25 0.65 -3.44
N GLN A 36 -28.87 0.96 -2.30
CA GLN A 36 -28.58 2.17 -1.52
C GLN A 36 -27.22 2.04 -0.80
N ILE A 37 -26.90 0.87 -0.24
CA ILE A 37 -25.59 0.60 0.37
C ILE A 37 -24.49 0.65 -0.69
N SER A 38 -24.71 0.04 -1.87
CA SER A 38 -23.75 0.10 -2.98
C SER A 38 -23.51 1.54 -3.44
N TRP A 39 -24.55 2.37 -3.50
CA TRP A 39 -24.39 3.79 -3.89
C TRP A 39 -23.50 4.55 -2.91
N LEU A 40 -23.67 4.34 -1.59
CA LEU A 40 -22.81 4.95 -0.56
C LEU A 40 -21.35 4.44 -0.65
N MET A 41 -21.17 3.12 -0.80
CA MET A 41 -19.84 2.52 -0.89
C MET A 41 -19.08 2.97 -2.14
N THR A 42 -19.74 3.07 -3.29
CA THR A 42 -19.07 3.46 -4.53
C THR A 42 -18.87 4.97 -4.61
N ASN A 43 -19.88 5.78 -4.29
CA ASN A 43 -19.84 7.22 -4.57
C ASN A 43 -19.28 8.06 -3.43
N ILE A 44 -19.42 7.63 -2.17
CA ILE A 44 -18.85 8.36 -1.03
C ILE A 44 -17.51 7.74 -0.65
N VAL A 45 -17.52 6.47 -0.25
CA VAL A 45 -16.30 5.79 0.22
C VAL A 45 -15.29 5.64 -0.93
N GLY A 46 -15.75 5.27 -2.13
CA GLY A 46 -14.89 5.15 -3.31
C GLY A 46 -14.23 6.47 -3.72
N ASN A 47 -14.96 7.59 -3.71
CA ASN A 47 -14.39 8.91 -4.05
C ASN A 47 -13.34 9.37 -3.03
N VAL A 48 -13.61 9.20 -1.73
CA VAL A 48 -12.64 9.51 -0.67
C VAL A 48 -11.40 8.64 -0.83
N ARG A 49 -11.57 7.34 -1.08
CA ARG A 49 -10.44 6.42 -1.33
C ARG A 49 -9.58 6.87 -2.52
N THR A 50 -10.20 7.26 -3.63
CA THR A 50 -9.47 7.75 -4.81
C THR A 50 -8.69 9.03 -4.49
N MET A 51 -9.29 9.96 -3.76
CA MET A 51 -8.61 11.19 -3.33
C MET A 51 -7.40 10.87 -2.43
N LEU A 52 -7.53 9.95 -1.49
CA LEU A 52 -6.42 9.48 -0.66
C LEU A 52 -5.32 8.84 -1.49
N ILE A 53 -5.64 8.01 -2.48
CA ILE A 53 -4.64 7.39 -3.38
C ILE A 53 -3.88 8.45 -4.16
N VAL A 54 -4.56 9.49 -4.66
CA VAL A 54 -3.90 10.60 -5.36
C VAL A 54 -2.95 11.34 -4.41
N LEU A 55 -3.38 11.65 -3.18
CA LEU A 55 -2.51 12.28 -2.18
C LEU A 55 -1.30 11.40 -1.82
N THR A 56 -1.52 10.10 -1.63
CA THR A 56 -0.44 9.13 -1.37
C THR A 56 0.55 9.11 -2.54
N SER A 57 0.09 9.17 -3.78
CA SER A 57 0.98 9.21 -4.94
C SER A 57 1.89 10.45 -4.94
N LEU A 58 1.36 11.61 -4.55
CA LEU A 58 2.15 12.84 -4.41
C LEU A 58 3.19 12.72 -3.29
N ILE A 59 2.79 12.15 -2.15
CA ILE A 59 3.70 11.92 -1.02
C ILE A 59 4.85 10.98 -1.42
N ILE A 60 4.54 9.92 -2.18
CA ILE A 60 5.57 8.99 -2.69
C ILE A 60 6.56 9.73 -3.58
N VAL A 61 6.10 10.62 -4.47
CA VAL A 61 6.99 11.41 -5.32
C VAL A 61 7.88 12.33 -4.49
N VAL A 62 7.30 13.09 -3.55
CA VAL A 62 8.05 14.00 -2.68
C VAL A 62 9.07 13.24 -1.82
N SER A 63 8.68 12.09 -1.27
CA SER A 63 9.57 11.22 -0.49
C SER A 63 10.71 10.67 -1.36
N GLY A 64 10.42 10.24 -2.59
CA GLY A 64 11.42 9.77 -3.54
C GLY A 64 12.47 10.85 -3.86
N VAL A 65 12.03 12.10 -4.06
CA VAL A 65 12.96 13.24 -4.24
C VAL A 65 13.79 13.48 -2.98
N GLY A 66 13.18 13.39 -1.79
CA GLY A 66 13.91 13.52 -0.52
C GLY A 66 14.99 12.46 -0.35
N ILE A 67 14.69 11.20 -0.66
CA ILE A 67 15.65 10.09 -0.63
C ILE A 67 16.77 10.35 -1.65
N PHE A 68 16.43 10.76 -2.87
CA PHE A 68 17.42 11.10 -3.91
C PHE A 68 18.41 12.16 -3.41
N VAL A 69 17.90 13.28 -2.87
CA VAL A 69 18.74 14.38 -2.36
C VAL A 69 19.59 13.92 -1.18
N SER A 70 19.02 13.11 -0.28
CA SER A 70 19.74 12.58 0.87
C SER A 70 20.91 11.67 0.45
N ILE A 71 20.70 10.76 -0.48
CA ILE A 71 21.75 9.89 -1.02
C ILE A 71 22.82 10.72 -1.74
N TYR A 72 22.40 11.69 -2.56
CA TYR A 72 23.31 12.56 -3.28
C TYR A 72 24.25 13.34 -2.34
N ASN A 73 23.71 13.90 -1.25
CA ASN A 73 24.50 14.61 -0.25
C ASN A 73 25.43 13.65 0.53
N SER A 74 24.91 12.49 0.95
CA SER A 74 25.71 11.43 1.62
C SER A 74 26.92 11.01 0.78
N MET A 75 26.76 10.89 -0.54
CA MET A 75 27.87 10.59 -1.45
C MET A 75 28.94 11.68 -1.49
N SER A 76 28.53 12.95 -1.43
CA SER A 76 29.47 14.09 -1.39
C SER A 76 30.31 14.06 -0.11
N ASP A 77 29.67 13.83 1.03
CA ASP A 77 30.34 13.78 2.33
C ASP A 77 31.28 12.57 2.43
N ARG A 78 30.91 11.45 1.81
CA ARG A 78 31.67 10.19 1.83
C ARG A 78 32.63 10.02 0.64
N LYS A 79 32.85 11.07 -0.16
CA LYS A 79 33.68 11.00 -1.37
C LYS A 79 35.09 10.47 -1.10
N ARG A 80 35.69 10.86 0.03
CA ARG A 80 37.03 10.38 0.46
C ARG A 80 37.04 8.88 0.76
N GLU A 81 36.01 8.37 1.43
CA GLU A 81 35.89 6.93 1.73
C GLU A 81 35.78 6.11 0.44
N ILE A 82 34.98 6.59 -0.52
CA ILE A 82 34.80 5.94 -1.82
C ILE A 82 36.11 5.94 -2.62
N ALA A 83 36.87 7.03 -2.58
CA ALA A 83 38.18 7.11 -3.22
C ALA A 83 39.18 6.12 -2.61
N ILE A 84 39.22 5.99 -1.27
CA ILE A 84 40.08 5.02 -0.57
C ILE A 84 39.67 3.58 -0.93
N MET A 85 38.36 3.26 -0.92
CA MET A 85 37.88 1.95 -1.33
C MET A 85 38.30 1.59 -2.76
N ARG A 86 38.19 2.55 -3.70
CA ARG A 86 38.63 2.34 -5.09
C ARG A 86 40.15 2.20 -5.21
N ALA A 87 40.93 2.91 -4.40
CA ALA A 87 42.39 2.75 -4.35
C ALA A 87 42.82 1.37 -3.81
N LEU A 88 42.02 0.78 -2.92
CA LEU A 88 42.19 -0.59 -2.41
C LEU A 88 41.68 -1.68 -3.38
N GLY A 89 41.20 -1.30 -4.58
CA GLY A 89 40.76 -2.23 -5.62
C GLY A 89 39.25 -2.47 -5.70
N ALA A 90 38.42 -1.75 -4.94
CA ALA A 90 36.97 -1.85 -5.10
C ALA A 90 36.53 -1.37 -6.49
N GLY A 91 35.75 -2.18 -7.19
CA GLY A 91 35.24 -1.84 -8.52
C GLY A 91 34.10 -0.82 -8.48
N ARG A 92 33.86 -0.14 -9.60
CA ARG A 92 32.69 0.73 -9.84
C ARG A 92 31.34 0.05 -9.57
N ALA A 93 31.25 -1.27 -9.81
CA ALA A 93 30.06 -2.07 -9.52
C ALA A 93 29.82 -2.25 -8.01
N THR A 94 30.87 -2.29 -7.19
CA THR A 94 30.75 -2.38 -5.73
C THR A 94 30.12 -1.11 -5.16
N VAL A 95 30.59 0.06 -5.61
CA VAL A 95 30.02 1.35 -5.19
C VAL A 95 28.56 1.48 -5.61
N PHE A 96 28.24 1.06 -6.84
CA PHE A 96 26.86 1.00 -7.32
C PHE A 96 25.97 0.12 -6.44
N ALA A 97 26.42 -1.09 -6.10
CA ALA A 97 25.67 -2.02 -5.27
C ALA A 97 25.44 -1.48 -3.84
N ILE A 98 26.43 -0.79 -3.27
CA ILE A 98 26.30 -0.15 -1.96
C ILE A 98 25.20 0.92 -2.00
N ILE A 99 25.24 1.84 -2.96
CA ILE A 99 24.25 2.94 -3.05
C ILE A 99 22.85 2.39 -3.32
N LEU A 100 22.74 1.40 -4.21
CA LEU A 100 21.46 0.74 -4.46
C LEU A 100 20.94 0.06 -3.19
N SER A 101 21.79 -0.64 -2.44
CA SER A 101 21.40 -1.26 -1.17
C SER A 101 20.96 -0.22 -0.13
N GLU A 102 21.61 0.94 -0.07
CA GLU A 102 21.24 2.04 0.84
C GLU A 102 19.81 2.55 0.52
N SER A 103 19.50 2.76 -0.77
CA SER A 103 18.14 3.15 -1.18
C SER A 103 17.08 2.10 -0.85
N VAL A 104 17.38 0.81 -1.07
CA VAL A 104 16.47 -0.30 -0.77
C VAL A 104 16.24 -0.42 0.74
N LEU A 105 17.28 -0.29 1.55
CA LEU A 105 17.17 -0.35 3.01
C LEU A 105 16.35 0.83 3.56
N LEU A 106 16.55 2.04 3.03
CA LEU A 106 15.75 3.21 3.43
C LEU A 106 14.26 3.03 3.09
N CYS A 107 13.95 2.58 1.87
CA CYS A 107 12.55 2.33 1.47
C CYS A 107 11.91 1.18 2.24
N LEU A 108 12.62 0.06 2.45
CA LEU A 108 12.10 -1.07 3.22
C LEU A 108 11.90 -0.70 4.69
N GLY A 109 12.86 -0.03 5.30
CA GLY A 109 12.75 0.45 6.68
C GLY A 109 11.58 1.41 6.85
N GLY A 110 11.45 2.40 5.97
CA GLY A 110 10.32 3.32 5.95
C GLY A 110 8.98 2.64 5.70
N GLY A 111 8.93 1.66 4.79
CA GLY A 111 7.73 0.89 4.48
C GLY A 111 7.26 0.02 5.65
N ILE A 112 8.18 -0.70 6.30
CA ILE A 112 7.88 -1.51 7.49
C ILE A 112 7.40 -0.61 8.63
N LEU A 113 8.10 0.49 8.91
CA LEU A 113 7.68 1.45 9.94
C LEU A 113 6.32 2.07 9.62
N GLY A 114 6.08 2.46 8.38
CA GLY A 114 4.80 3.01 7.94
C GLY A 114 3.65 2.01 8.10
N MET A 115 3.91 0.74 7.79
CA MET A 115 2.94 -0.34 8.00
C MET A 115 2.62 -0.54 9.49
N LEU A 116 3.64 -0.63 10.34
CA LEU A 116 3.46 -0.76 11.79
C LEU A 116 2.68 0.42 12.38
N LEU A 117 3.00 1.64 11.96
CA LEU A 117 2.28 2.84 12.39
C LEU A 117 0.83 2.85 11.88
N GLY A 118 0.61 2.43 10.63
CA GLY A 118 -0.74 2.33 10.04
C GLY A 118 -1.63 1.36 10.81
N HIS A 119 -1.17 0.12 11.03
CA HIS A 119 -1.90 -0.85 11.85
C HIS A 119 -2.04 -0.40 13.31
N GLY A 120 -1.01 0.25 13.87
CA GLY A 120 -1.06 0.82 15.22
C GLY A 120 -2.16 1.90 15.36
N LEU A 121 -2.32 2.76 14.36
CA LEU A 121 -3.40 3.75 14.32
C LEU A 121 -4.77 3.07 14.19
N VAL A 122 -4.90 2.05 13.34
CA VAL A 122 -6.15 1.28 13.22
C VAL A 122 -6.49 0.58 14.53
N PHE A 123 -5.52 0.00 15.22
CA PHE A 123 -5.72 -0.66 16.51
C PHE A 123 -6.29 0.31 17.57
N ILE A 124 -5.81 1.56 17.59
CA ILE A 124 -6.31 2.58 18.51
C ILE A 124 -7.68 3.12 18.07
N ALA A 125 -7.91 3.27 16.76
CA ALA A 125 -9.14 3.85 16.21
C ALA A 125 -10.31 2.84 16.16
N ALA A 126 -10.04 1.55 15.99
CA ALA A 126 -11.03 0.49 15.88
C ALA A 126 -12.10 0.51 16.99
N PRO A 127 -11.76 0.56 18.30
CA PRO A 127 -12.79 0.57 19.35
C PRO A 127 -13.65 1.85 19.35
N ILE A 128 -13.08 2.99 18.92
CA ILE A 128 -13.81 4.25 18.81
C ILE A 128 -14.83 4.18 17.68
N ILE A 129 -14.43 3.58 16.55
CA ILE A 129 -15.30 3.40 15.38
C ILE A 129 -16.41 2.39 15.70
N GLU A 130 -16.08 1.28 16.36
CA GLU A 130 -17.05 0.28 16.80
C GLU A 130 -18.12 0.92 17.70
N ALA A 131 -17.73 1.71 18.69
CA ALA A 131 -18.66 2.38 19.59
C ALA A 131 -19.59 3.40 18.91
N ARG A 132 -19.15 4.02 17.80
CA ARG A 132 -19.91 5.07 17.08
C ARG A 132 -20.77 4.52 15.94
N SER A 133 -20.30 3.49 15.26
CA SER A 133 -20.86 3.02 13.99
C SER A 133 -21.33 1.56 14.04
N GLY A 134 -20.98 0.81 15.08
CA GLY A 134 -21.25 -0.63 15.18
C GLY A 134 -20.44 -1.48 14.19
N LEU A 135 -19.46 -0.90 13.50
CA LEU A 135 -18.60 -1.60 12.56
C LEU A 135 -17.42 -2.25 13.28
N LEU A 136 -17.30 -3.56 13.13
CA LEU A 136 -16.14 -4.32 13.59
C LEU A 136 -15.03 -4.21 12.55
N ILE A 137 -13.94 -3.54 12.93
CA ILE A 137 -12.71 -3.44 12.13
C ILE A 137 -11.67 -4.31 12.82
N ASP A 138 -11.17 -5.32 12.12
CA ASP A 138 -10.06 -6.14 12.60
C ASP A 138 -8.73 -5.41 12.31
N PRO A 139 -7.98 -4.97 13.33
CA PRO A 139 -6.72 -4.28 13.14
C PRO A 139 -5.61 -5.17 12.58
N PHE A 140 -5.75 -6.50 12.70
CA PHE A 140 -4.76 -7.49 12.27
C PHE A 140 -5.14 -8.17 10.95
N ALA A 141 -6.23 -7.74 10.32
CA ALA A 141 -6.59 -8.23 8.99
C ALA A 141 -5.58 -7.74 7.95
N PHE A 142 -4.61 -8.59 7.63
CA PHE A 142 -3.68 -8.38 6.53
C PHE A 142 -4.42 -8.48 5.19
N SER A 143 -4.44 -7.39 4.42
CA SER A 143 -4.99 -7.41 3.07
C SER A 143 -4.00 -8.05 2.10
N SER A 144 -4.49 -8.78 1.09
CA SER A 144 -3.64 -9.25 -0.03
C SER A 144 -2.90 -8.12 -0.74
N THR A 145 -3.39 -6.88 -0.61
CA THR A 145 -2.73 -5.66 -1.13
C THR A 145 -1.38 -5.41 -0.46
N GLU A 146 -1.25 -5.70 0.84
CA GLU A 146 -0.02 -5.47 1.61
C GLU A 146 1.12 -6.40 1.15
N LEU A 147 0.79 -7.63 0.74
CA LEU A 147 1.77 -8.56 0.20
C LEU A 147 2.40 -8.04 -1.11
N ILE A 148 1.63 -7.32 -1.92
CA ILE A 148 2.08 -6.72 -3.18
C ILE A 148 2.88 -5.42 -2.92
N LEU A 149 2.71 -4.77 -1.76
CA LEU A 149 3.46 -3.55 -1.45
C LEU A 149 4.96 -3.80 -1.30
N LEU A 150 5.38 -4.94 -0.75
CA LEU A 150 6.82 -5.27 -0.62
C LEU A 150 7.58 -5.27 -1.96
N PRO A 151 7.16 -6.02 -3.00
CA PRO A 151 7.85 -5.97 -4.29
C PRO A 151 7.75 -4.59 -4.94
N ILE A 152 6.63 -3.87 -4.76
CA ILE A 152 6.50 -2.49 -5.26
C ILE A 152 7.53 -1.56 -4.59
N LEU A 153 7.71 -1.65 -3.27
CA LEU A 153 8.70 -0.86 -2.55
C LEU A 153 10.11 -1.12 -3.05
N VAL A 154 10.46 -2.37 -3.33
CA VAL A 154 11.79 -2.71 -3.89
C VAL A 154 11.98 -2.11 -5.28
N VAL A 155 10.94 -2.15 -6.13
CA VAL A 155 10.98 -1.52 -7.46
C VAL A 155 11.13 -0.01 -7.34
N LEU A 156 10.34 0.64 -6.49
CA LEU A 156 10.41 2.09 -6.27
C LEU A 156 11.77 2.50 -5.71
N ALA A 157 12.29 1.76 -4.72
CA ALA A 157 13.61 2.00 -4.15
C ALA A 157 14.70 1.91 -5.21
N SER A 158 14.64 0.88 -6.04
CA SER A 158 15.57 0.68 -7.13
C SER A 158 15.51 1.83 -8.14
N LEU A 159 14.32 2.30 -8.50
CA LEU A 159 14.14 3.44 -9.41
C LEU A 159 14.74 4.73 -8.83
N VAL A 160 14.50 5.01 -7.56
CA VAL A 160 15.03 6.22 -6.88
C VAL A 160 16.56 6.14 -6.73
N GLY A 161 17.09 5.00 -6.32
CA GLY A 161 18.52 4.77 -6.12
C GLY A 161 19.33 4.62 -7.41
N PHE A 162 18.69 4.27 -8.53
CA PHE A 162 19.38 4.03 -9.80
C PHE A 162 20.11 5.27 -10.33
N ILE A 163 19.46 6.44 -10.29
CA ILE A 163 20.05 7.69 -10.80
C ILE A 163 21.34 8.06 -10.04
N PRO A 164 21.35 8.21 -8.69
CA PRO A 164 22.56 8.56 -7.97
C PRO A 164 23.63 7.44 -8.04
N ALA A 165 23.22 6.17 -8.05
CA ALA A 165 24.14 5.06 -8.21
C ALA A 165 24.84 5.07 -9.58
N MET A 166 24.12 5.43 -10.66
CA MET A 166 24.68 5.58 -11.99
C MET A 166 25.64 6.77 -12.08
N THR A 167 25.32 7.88 -11.41
CA THR A 167 26.23 9.02 -11.28
C THR A 167 27.53 8.59 -10.61
N ALA A 168 27.47 7.86 -9.49
CA ALA A 168 28.64 7.32 -8.79
C ALA A 168 29.50 6.38 -9.65
N TYR A 169 28.86 5.56 -10.47
CA TYR A 169 29.52 4.61 -11.36
C TYR A 169 30.37 5.32 -12.43
N ARG A 170 29.97 6.52 -12.84
CA ARG A 170 30.62 7.31 -13.89
C ARG A 170 31.66 8.30 -13.38
N THR A 171 31.67 8.63 -12.09
CA THR A 171 32.66 9.56 -11.53
C THR A 171 34.04 8.92 -11.51
N ASP A 172 35.02 9.56 -12.15
CA ASP A 172 36.38 9.04 -12.20
C ASP A 172 37.15 9.41 -10.93
N VAL A 173 37.88 8.45 -10.36
CA VAL A 173 38.62 8.66 -9.09
C VAL A 173 39.87 9.52 -9.31
N ALA A 174 40.43 9.49 -10.51
CA ALA A 174 41.66 10.21 -10.84
C ALA A 174 41.50 11.74 -10.68
N SER A 175 40.34 12.31 -10.98
CA SER A 175 40.11 13.76 -10.82
C SER A 175 39.81 14.18 -9.39
N THR A 176 39.52 13.24 -8.49
CA THR A 176 39.17 13.55 -7.09
C THR A 176 40.40 13.59 -6.18
N LEU A 177 41.52 12.98 -6.58
CA LEU A 177 42.79 13.04 -5.86
C LEU A 177 43.67 14.24 -6.27
N SER A 178 43.30 14.96 -7.33
CA SER A 178 44.04 16.13 -7.83
C SER A 178 43.53 17.47 -7.29
N ASP A 179 42.40 17.46 -6.57
CA ASP A 179 41.82 18.60 -5.83
C ASP A 179 42.06 18.40 -4.33
#